data_AF-A0A0K8TKG2-F1
#
_entry.id   AF-A0A0K8TKG2-F1
#
_cell.length_a   1.000
_cell.length_b   1.000
_cell.length_c   1.000
_cell.angle_alpha   90.00
_cell.angle_beta   90.00
_cell.angle_gamma   90.00
#
_symmetry.space_group_name_H-M   'P 1'
#
loop_
_entity.id
_entity.type
_entity.pdbx_description
1 polymer ?
#
loop_
_entity_poly.entity_id
_entity_poly.type
_entity_poly.pdbx_seq_one_letter_code
_entity_poly.pdbx_strand_id
1 'polypeptide(L)'
;FLPPRPVESWINVLNTTTFPSACVQQLSTDGLPVLQEWKPTTPISEDCLYLSVAVPRPRQSKLPVMVWIHGGGFYSGSSGLGMYDLRTLASEENIIAVSIQYRVASLGFLYAGISDAPGNAGMLDQVA
;
A
#
# COMPACT_ATOMS: atom_id res chain seq x y z
N PHE A 1 14.16 -6.76 3.82
CA PHE A 1 14.94 -7.33 2.70
C PHE A 1 14.49 -8.72 2.29
N LEU A 2 14.10 -9.59 3.21
CA LEU A 2 13.56 -10.91 2.87
C LEU A 2 12.19 -10.83 2.19
N PRO A 3 11.81 -11.87 1.41
CA PRO A 3 10.45 -12.05 0.92
C PRO A 3 9.40 -11.92 2.04
N PRO A 4 8.21 -11.38 1.74
CA PRO A 4 7.11 -11.36 2.71
C PRO A 4 6.73 -12.79 3.09
N ARG A 5 6.21 -12.95 4.31
CA ARG A 5 5.56 -14.18 4.75
C ARG A 5 4.06 -13.95 4.79
N PRO A 6 3.24 -14.95 4.46
CA PRO A 6 1.80 -14.86 4.66
C PRO A 6 1.47 -14.48 6.10
N VAL A 7 0.44 -13.65 6.27
CA VAL A 7 -0.04 -13.25 7.59
C VAL A 7 -0.53 -14.48 8.36
N GLU A 8 -0.22 -14.54 9.66
CA GLU A 8 -0.77 -15.58 10.53
C GLU A 8 -2.28 -15.41 10.69
N SER A 9 -3.01 -16.52 10.72
CA SER A 9 -4.45 -16.48 10.93
C SER A 9 -4.78 -15.96 12.32
N TRP A 10 -5.80 -15.11 12.41
CA TRP A 10 -6.32 -14.58 13.67
C TRP A 10 -7.73 -15.12 13.96
N ILE A 11 -8.09 -15.22 15.24
CA ILE A 11 -9.38 -15.79 15.67
C ILE A 11 -10.45 -14.70 15.82
N ASN A 12 -10.06 -13.53 16.34
CA ASN A 12 -10.99 -12.45 16.69
C ASN A 12 -11.16 -11.43 15.56
N VAL A 13 -12.23 -10.64 15.60
CA VAL A 13 -12.45 -9.59 14.61
C VAL A 13 -11.36 -8.51 14.73
N LEU A 14 -10.60 -8.32 13.65
CA LEU A 14 -9.63 -7.23 13.53
C LEU A 14 -10.34 -5.94 13.13
N ASN A 15 -10.07 -4.84 13.85
CA ASN A 15 -10.60 -3.54 13.49
C ASN A 15 -9.79 -2.92 12.34
N THR A 16 -10.43 -2.73 11.18
CA THR A 16 -9.79 -2.23 9.95
C THR A 16 -10.39 -0.90 9.49
N THR A 17 -10.69 -0.01 10.44
CA THR A 17 -11.34 1.29 10.18
C THR A 17 -10.37 2.47 10.11
N THR A 18 -9.08 2.24 10.33
CA THR A 18 -8.00 3.23 10.23
C THR A 18 -7.10 2.92 9.05
N PHE A 19 -6.61 3.96 8.37
CA PHE A 19 -5.62 3.76 7.30
C PHE A 19 -4.32 3.18 7.85
N PRO A 20 -3.68 2.26 7.11
CA PRO A 20 -2.43 1.66 7.54
C PRO A 20 -1.27 2.65 7.44
N SER A 21 -0.19 2.31 8.14
CA SER A 21 1.06 3.04 8.05
C SER A 21 1.64 3.01 6.63
N ALA A 22 2.27 4.10 6.24
CA ALA A 22 3.13 4.14 5.07
C ALA A 22 4.44 3.39 5.34
N CYS A 23 4.99 2.73 4.33
CA CYS A 23 6.32 2.14 4.46
C CYS A 23 7.39 3.22 4.64
N VAL A 24 8.45 2.88 5.36
CA VAL A 24 9.62 3.75 5.57
C VAL A 24 10.15 4.27 4.23
N GLN A 25 10.20 5.59 4.10
CA GLN A 25 10.63 6.29 2.90
C GLN A 25 11.16 7.68 3.25
N GLN A 26 11.98 8.23 2.35
CA GLN A 26 12.43 9.61 2.50
C GLN A 26 11.26 10.56 2.26
N LEU A 27 11.08 11.51 3.17
CA LEU A 27 10.10 12.58 3.02
C LEU A 27 10.76 13.75 2.31
N SER A 28 10.11 14.29 1.26
CA SER A 28 10.53 15.57 0.70
C SER A 28 10.40 16.65 1.78
N THR A 29 11.48 17.38 1.99
CA THR A 29 11.53 18.57 2.87
C THR A 29 11.25 19.85 2.09
N ASP A 30 10.99 19.73 0.79
CA ASP A 30 10.83 20.87 -0.10
C ASP A 30 9.46 21.52 0.14
N GLY A 31 9.45 22.84 0.33
CA GLY A 31 8.24 23.62 0.58
C GLY A 31 7.32 23.76 -0.64
N LEU A 32 7.56 23.01 -1.72
CA LEU A 32 6.76 23.05 -2.93
C LEU A 32 5.40 22.38 -2.67
N PRO A 33 4.26 23.09 -2.86
CA PRO A 33 2.94 22.54 -2.59
C PRO A 33 2.65 21.23 -3.34
N VAL A 34 3.12 21.13 -4.59
CA VAL A 34 2.95 19.92 -5.42
C VAL A 34 3.60 18.68 -4.82
N LEU A 35 4.66 18.83 -4.01
CA LEU A 35 5.33 17.70 -3.36
C LEU A 35 4.67 17.31 -2.03
N GLN A 36 3.85 18.19 -1.45
CA GLN A 36 3.13 17.91 -0.21
C GLN A 36 1.99 16.90 -0.43
N GLU A 37 1.35 16.88 -1.61
CA GLU A 37 0.30 15.91 -1.91
C GLU A 37 0.83 14.47 -2.00
N TRP A 38 2.10 14.31 -2.41
CA TRP A 38 2.78 13.00 -2.48
C TRP A 38 3.34 12.54 -1.15
N LYS A 39 3.27 13.38 -0.11
CA LYS A 39 3.77 13.05 1.22
C LYS A 39 2.77 12.15 1.94
N PRO A 40 3.21 11.01 2.51
CA PRO A 40 2.36 10.20 3.35
C PRO A 40 1.70 10.99 4.48
N THR A 41 0.39 10.85 4.64
CA THR A 41 -0.41 11.48 5.71
C THR A 41 -0.61 10.53 6.91
N THR A 42 -0.27 9.25 6.75
CA THR A 42 -0.32 8.23 7.81
C THR A 42 1.04 8.06 8.49
N PRO A 43 1.10 7.47 9.71
CA PRO A 43 2.37 7.17 10.36
C PRO A 43 3.27 6.31 9.47
N ILE A 44 4.59 6.45 9.63
CA ILE A 44 5.58 5.68 8.86
C ILE A 44 6.08 4.52 9.72
N SER A 45 6.09 3.30 9.18
CA SER A 45 6.50 2.09 9.88
C SER A 45 7.08 1.04 8.92
N GLU A 46 7.89 0.10 9.42
CA GLU A 46 8.23 -1.13 8.69
C GLU A 46 7.07 -2.14 8.71
N ASP A 47 6.22 -2.08 9.74
CA ASP A 47 4.91 -2.74 9.75
C ASP A 47 3.94 -1.93 8.88
N CYS A 48 4.04 -2.11 7.56
CA CYS A 48 3.30 -1.35 6.56
C CYS A 48 2.57 -2.23 5.53
N LEU A 49 2.70 -3.56 5.58
CA LEU A 49 2.13 -4.47 4.60
C LEU A 49 0.63 -4.70 4.85
N TYR A 50 -0.17 -3.73 4.42
CA TYR A 50 -1.63 -3.73 4.53
C TYR A 50 -2.28 -3.36 3.20
N LEU A 51 -3.56 -3.69 3.06
CA LEU A 51 -4.39 -3.28 1.94
C LEU A 51 -5.66 -2.58 2.43
N SER A 52 -6.20 -1.69 1.60
CA SER A 52 -7.49 -1.04 1.83
C SER A 52 -8.49 -1.52 0.79
N VAL A 53 -9.74 -1.77 1.21
CA VAL A 53 -10.82 -2.22 0.33
C VAL A 53 -12.00 -1.27 0.45
N ALA A 54 -12.46 -0.73 -0.69
CA ALA A 54 -13.70 0.01 -0.80
C ALA A 54 -14.73 -0.83 -1.58
N VAL A 55 -15.94 -0.94 -1.01
CA VAL A 55 -17.05 -1.69 -1.59
C VAL A 55 -18.25 -0.75 -1.77
N PRO A 56 -18.88 -0.71 -2.95
CA PRO A 56 -20.03 0.15 -3.21
C PRO A 56 -21.25 -0.26 -2.38
N ARG A 57 -22.18 0.67 -2.20
CA ARG A 57 -23.48 0.44 -1.57
C ARG A 57 -24.61 0.69 -2.58
N PRO A 58 -25.62 -0.20 -2.64
CA PRO A 58 -25.78 -1.43 -1.88
C PRO A 58 -24.77 -2.52 -2.30
N ARG A 59 -24.44 -3.44 -1.38
CA ARG A 59 -23.48 -4.52 -1.68
C ARG A 59 -24.07 -5.46 -2.73
N GLN A 60 -23.30 -5.72 -3.79
CA GLN A 60 -23.66 -6.65 -4.86
C GLN A 60 -22.69 -7.82 -4.90
N SER A 61 -23.11 -8.92 -5.52
CA SER A 61 -22.27 -10.10 -5.75
C SER A 61 -21.60 -10.03 -7.13
N LYS A 62 -20.38 -10.59 -7.25
CA LYS A 62 -19.65 -10.73 -8.53
C LYS A 62 -19.32 -9.39 -9.23
N LEU A 63 -18.94 -8.37 -8.46
CA LEU A 63 -18.43 -7.12 -9.01
C LEU A 63 -16.98 -7.29 -9.52
N PRO A 64 -16.57 -6.53 -10.56
CA PRO A 64 -15.16 -6.45 -10.94
C PRO A 64 -14.32 -5.86 -9.80
N VAL A 65 -13.05 -6.28 -9.74
CA VAL A 65 -12.08 -5.82 -8.75
C VAL A 65 -10.98 -5.06 -9.47
N MET A 66 -10.73 -3.82 -9.05
CA MET A 66 -9.58 -3.03 -9.49
C MET A 66 -8.58 -2.94 -8.35
N VAL A 67 -7.32 -3.33 -8.61
CA VAL A 67 -6.22 -3.24 -7.64
C VAL A 67 -5.29 -2.11 -8.05
N TRP A 68 -5.13 -1.12 -7.17
CA TRP A 68 -4.25 0.03 -7.35
C TRP A 68 -2.89 -0.23 -6.70
N ILE A 69 -1.83 -0.08 -7.50
CA ILE A 69 -0.44 -0.14 -7.06
C ILE A 69 0.15 1.26 -7.26
N HIS A 70 0.52 1.91 -6.15
CA HIS A 70 1.01 3.28 -6.22
C HIS A 70 2.41 3.37 -6.86
N GLY A 71 2.66 4.49 -7.56
CA GLY A 71 3.99 4.85 -8.04
C GLY A 71 4.91 5.43 -6.95
N GLY A 72 5.96 6.13 -7.38
CA GLY A 72 6.97 6.73 -6.50
C GLY A 72 8.41 6.27 -6.76
N GLY A 73 8.69 5.82 -8.00
CA GLY A 73 10.05 5.45 -8.43
C GLY A 73 10.69 4.32 -7.61
N PHE A 74 9.87 3.48 -6.97
CA PHE A 74 10.27 2.41 -6.04
C PHE A 74 10.98 2.90 -4.76
N TYR A 75 11.09 4.20 -4.49
CA TYR A 75 11.70 4.74 -3.27
C TYR A 75 10.71 5.48 -2.35
N SER A 76 9.52 5.79 -2.84
CA SER A 76 8.46 6.48 -2.10
C SER A 76 7.07 6.04 -2.57
N GLY A 77 6.04 6.61 -1.94
CA GLY A 77 4.63 6.38 -2.24
C GLY A 77 3.87 5.73 -1.08
N SER A 78 2.55 5.89 -1.10
CA SER A 78 1.64 5.24 -0.16
C SER A 78 0.25 5.10 -0.78
N SER A 79 -0.42 3.99 -0.50
CA SER A 79 -1.81 3.73 -0.88
C SER A 79 -2.81 4.56 -0.07
N GLY A 80 -2.38 5.11 1.08
CA GLY A 80 -3.19 5.98 1.94
C GLY A 80 -3.16 7.47 1.57
N LEU A 81 -2.60 7.85 0.42
CA LEU A 81 -2.63 9.24 -0.03
C LEU A 81 -4.06 9.66 -0.37
N GLY A 82 -4.46 10.87 0.04
CA GLY A 82 -5.82 11.37 -0.15
C GLY A 82 -6.27 11.44 -1.61
N MET A 83 -5.34 11.63 -2.55
CA MET A 83 -5.62 11.61 -3.99
C MET A 83 -6.02 10.23 -4.52
N TYR A 84 -5.72 9.16 -3.77
CA TYR A 84 -6.06 7.77 -4.11
C TYR A 84 -7.30 7.26 -3.36
N ASP A 85 -8.18 8.16 -2.93
CA ASP A 85 -9.41 7.78 -2.26
C ASP A 85 -10.28 6.87 -3.16
N LEU A 86 -10.35 5.61 -2.77
CA LEU A 86 -11.04 4.56 -3.51
C LEU A 86 -12.56 4.71 -3.49
N ARG A 87 -13.12 5.51 -2.57
CA ARG A 87 -14.56 5.59 -2.33
C ARG A 87 -15.31 6.07 -3.56
N THR A 88 -14.85 7.16 -4.17
CA THR A 88 -15.49 7.76 -5.35
C THR A 88 -15.51 6.76 -6.51
N LEU A 89 -14.37 6.14 -6.82
CA LEU A 89 -14.30 5.20 -7.93
C LEU A 89 -15.16 3.95 -7.67
N ALA A 90 -15.12 3.41 -6.46
CA ALA A 90 -15.95 2.27 -6.08
C ALA A 90 -17.44 2.57 -6.24
N SER A 91 -17.90 3.76 -5.80
CA SER A 91 -19.31 4.15 -5.87
C SER A 91 -19.80 4.48 -7.27
N GLU A 92 -19.04 5.26 -8.04
CA GLU A 92 -19.46 5.74 -9.36
C GLU A 92 -19.44 4.61 -10.40
N GLU A 93 -18.44 3.74 -10.36
CA GLU A 93 -18.26 2.67 -11.36
C GLU A 93 -18.85 1.32 -10.91
N ASN A 94 -19.41 1.26 -9.70
CA ASN A 94 -19.95 0.04 -9.10
C ASN A 94 -18.93 -1.13 -9.12
N ILE A 95 -17.70 -0.85 -8.66
CA ILE A 95 -16.59 -1.82 -8.61
C ILE A 95 -16.07 -2.00 -7.18
N ILE A 96 -15.42 -3.13 -6.89
CA ILE A 96 -14.60 -3.24 -5.68
C ILE A 96 -13.23 -2.64 -5.98
N ALA A 97 -12.87 -1.59 -5.27
CA ALA A 97 -11.57 -0.95 -5.40
C ALA A 97 -10.66 -1.39 -4.24
N VAL A 98 -9.46 -1.83 -4.56
CA VAL A 98 -8.44 -2.26 -3.60
C VAL A 98 -7.18 -1.44 -3.83
N SER A 99 -6.51 -1.03 -2.77
CA SER A 99 -5.16 -0.48 -2.85
C SER A 99 -4.23 -1.23 -1.89
N ILE A 100 -3.00 -1.46 -2.32
CA ILE A 100 -2.02 -2.25 -1.56
C ILE A 100 -0.81 -1.39 -1.18
N GLN A 101 -0.22 -1.68 -0.03
CA GLN A 101 1.10 -1.21 0.34
C GLN A 101 2.16 -2.23 -0.08
N TYR A 102 3.32 -1.74 -0.52
CA TYR A 102 4.50 -2.56 -0.74
C TYR A 102 5.74 -1.84 -0.21
N ARG A 103 6.76 -2.59 0.23
CA ARG A 103 7.99 -1.97 0.72
C ARG A 103 8.69 -1.22 -0.41
N VAL A 104 9.19 -0.03 -0.10
CA VAL A 104 9.94 0.85 -1.02
C VAL A 104 11.39 1.02 -0.56
N ALA A 105 12.17 1.75 -1.35
CA ALA A 105 13.58 2.06 -1.14
C ALA A 105 14.42 0.78 -0.93
N SER A 106 15.49 0.87 -0.14
CA SER A 106 16.34 -0.29 0.15
C SER A 106 15.57 -1.40 0.87
N LEU A 107 14.59 -1.09 1.72
CA LEU A 107 13.83 -2.11 2.44
C LEU A 107 13.04 -3.05 1.51
N GLY A 108 12.55 -2.51 0.38
CA GLY A 108 11.88 -3.27 -0.67
C GLY A 108 12.81 -3.82 -1.76
N PHE A 109 13.92 -3.16 -2.06
CA PHE A 109 14.68 -3.42 -3.29
C PHE A 109 16.19 -3.63 -3.11
N LEU A 110 16.68 -3.76 -1.87
CA LEU A 110 18.09 -4.10 -1.63
C LEU A 110 18.43 -5.47 -2.25
N TYR A 111 19.42 -5.46 -3.13
CA TYR A 111 20.06 -6.64 -3.68
C TYR A 111 21.55 -6.62 -3.32
N ALA A 112 22.02 -7.66 -2.65
CA ALA A 112 23.43 -7.79 -2.27
C ALA A 112 24.06 -9.13 -2.74
N GLY A 113 23.37 -9.89 -3.60
CA GLY A 113 23.86 -11.18 -4.10
C GLY A 113 23.95 -12.27 -3.03
N ILE A 114 23.26 -12.12 -1.90
CA ILE A 114 23.21 -13.07 -0.78
C ILE A 114 21.77 -13.49 -0.48
N SER A 115 21.61 -14.61 0.22
CA SER A 115 20.29 -15.16 0.58
C SER A 115 19.42 -14.18 1.38
N ASP A 116 20.04 -13.34 2.21
CA ASP A 116 19.33 -12.44 3.12
C ASP A 116 18.89 -11.12 2.45
N ALA A 117 19.38 -10.86 1.24
CA ALA A 117 19.04 -9.71 0.42
C ALA A 117 18.96 -10.12 -1.07
N PRO A 118 17.95 -10.93 -1.44
CA PRO A 118 17.81 -11.48 -2.78
C PRO A 118 17.27 -10.46 -3.81
N GLY A 119 16.95 -9.23 -3.38
CA GLY A 119 16.27 -8.23 -4.21
C GLY A 119 14.76 -8.45 -4.31
N ASN A 120 14.06 -7.47 -4.90
CA ASN A 120 12.64 -7.55 -5.27
C ASN A 120 11.65 -7.91 -4.14
N ALA A 121 11.99 -7.68 -2.88
CA ALA A 121 11.07 -7.89 -1.76
C ALA A 121 9.77 -7.08 -1.94
N GLY A 122 9.86 -5.83 -2.42
CA GLY A 122 8.71 -4.99 -2.75
C GLY A 122 7.86 -5.51 -3.92
N MET A 123 8.45 -6.23 -4.88
CA MET A 123 7.68 -6.89 -5.95
C MET A 123 6.95 -8.12 -5.41
N LEU A 124 7.59 -8.86 -4.51
CA LEU A 124 6.98 -10.00 -3.86
C LEU A 124 5.83 -9.58 -2.93
N ASP A 125 5.93 -8.40 -2.29
CA ASP A 125 4.82 -7.81 -1.52
C ASP A 125 3.59 -7.54 -2.40
N GLN A 126 3.76 -7.19 -3.68
CA GLN A 126 2.64 -6.94 -4.60
C GLN A 126 1.92 -8.21 -5.05
N VAL A 127 2.61 -9.36 -4.99
CA VAL A 127 2.09 -10.67 -5.43
C VAL A 127 1.53 -11.49 -4.26
N ALA A 128 1.92 -11.15 -3.03
CA ALA A 128 1.61 -11.90 -1.80
C ALA A 128 0.12 -11.93 -1.44
#